data_AF-A0A967L9K2-F1
#
_entry.id   AF-A0A967L9K2-F1
#
_cell.length_a   1.000
_cell.length_b   1.000
_cell.length_c   1.000
_cell.angle_alpha   90.00
_cell.angle_beta   90.00
_cell.angle_gamma   90.00
#
_symmetry.space_group_name_H-M   'P 1'
#
loop_
_entity.id
_entity.type
_entity.pdbx_description
1 polymer ?
#
loop_
_entity_poly.entity_id
_entity_poly.type
_entity_poly.pdbx_seq_one_letter_code
_entity_poly.pdbx_strand_id
1 'polypeptide(L)'
;MGRRQEEGLSGRLRFTYTDPAISTDVASSFPWARRLVVAASTYAPAAGSPGPAQPGTGRIARFATENHYLALRAGLEALSDLLVAAGGRTEVLIDDNRLVDRAGAVRAGVGWWG
;
A
#
# COMPACT_ATOMS: atom_id res chain seq x y z
N MET A 1 15.74 -18.46 2.44
CA MET A 1 15.86 -17.00 2.33
C MET A 1 15.77 -16.64 0.84
N GLY A 2 15.24 -15.48 0.47
CA GLY A 2 15.11 -15.11 -0.95
C GLY A 2 16.41 -14.55 -1.51
N ARG A 3 16.75 -14.87 -2.76
CA ARG A 3 17.98 -14.44 -3.48
C ARG A 3 18.37 -12.97 -3.22
N ARG A 4 17.40 -12.04 -3.27
CA ARG A 4 17.64 -10.60 -3.04
C ARG A 4 18.00 -10.23 -1.60
N GLN A 5 17.55 -10.98 -0.60
CA GLN A 5 17.98 -10.76 0.78
C GLN A 5 19.43 -11.21 0.97
N GLU A 6 19.79 -12.36 0.38
CA GLU A 6 21.16 -12.90 0.40
C GLU A 6 22.14 -11.97 -0.32
N GLU A 7 21.71 -11.34 -1.41
CA GLU A 7 22.47 -10.33 -2.16
C GLU A 7 22.48 -8.94 -1.50
N GLY A 8 21.84 -8.76 -0.32
CA GLY A 8 21.78 -7.47 0.38
C GLY A 8 20.93 -6.39 -0.31
N LEU A 9 20.13 -6.76 -1.31
CA LEU A 9 19.32 -5.87 -2.14
C LEU A 9 17.95 -5.53 -1.54
N SER A 10 17.63 -6.04 -0.35
CA SER A 10 16.33 -5.83 0.31
C SER A 10 16.24 -4.51 1.10
N GLY A 11 17.34 -3.73 1.16
CA GLY A 11 17.44 -2.61 2.11
C GLY A 11 17.38 -3.11 3.56
N ARG A 12 17.65 -2.25 4.55
CA ARG A 12 17.52 -2.65 5.97
C ARG A 12 16.06 -2.71 6.46
N LEU A 13 15.11 -2.44 5.57
CA LEU A 13 13.68 -2.37 5.90
C LEU A 13 13.10 -3.79 5.85
N ARG A 14 12.85 -4.36 7.03
CA ARG A 14 12.21 -5.67 7.26
C ARG A 14 10.70 -5.64 6.97
N PHE A 15 10.28 -4.97 5.90
CA PHE A 15 8.87 -4.80 5.56
C PHE A 15 8.35 -6.06 4.84
N THR A 16 7.53 -5.92 3.80
CA THR A 16 6.99 -6.97 2.91
C THR A 16 7.99 -8.09 2.51
N TYR A 17 9.30 -7.81 2.57
CA TYR A 17 10.38 -8.77 2.31
C TYR A 17 10.69 -9.75 3.46
N THR A 18 10.17 -9.54 4.67
CA THR A 18 10.42 -10.43 5.83
C THR A 18 9.88 -11.82 5.60
N ASP A 19 8.66 -11.92 5.06
CA ASP A 19 8.05 -13.17 4.66
C ASP A 19 7.44 -13.06 3.26
N PRO A 20 8.26 -13.31 2.20
CA PRO A 20 7.77 -13.27 0.83
C PRO A 20 6.67 -14.30 0.54
N ALA A 21 6.61 -15.41 1.27
CA ALA A 21 5.58 -16.43 1.05
C ALA A 21 4.21 -15.86 1.44
N ILE A 22 4.14 -15.17 2.59
CA ILE A 22 2.92 -14.49 3.03
C ILE A 22 2.60 -13.29 2.12
N SER A 23 3.60 -12.45 1.80
CA SER A 23 3.33 -11.17 1.14
C SER A 23 3.03 -11.26 -0.35
N THR A 24 3.39 -12.36 -0.99
CA THR A 24 3.14 -12.61 -2.42
C THR A 24 2.00 -13.59 -2.69
N ASP A 25 1.48 -14.26 -1.64
CA ASP A 25 0.29 -15.09 -1.71
C ASP A 25 -0.77 -14.64 -0.69
N VAL A 26 -1.73 -13.84 -1.16
CA VAL A 26 -2.82 -13.32 -0.34
C VAL A 26 -3.67 -14.45 0.28
N ALA A 27 -3.74 -15.62 -0.35
CA ALA A 27 -4.50 -16.75 0.16
C ALA A 27 -3.86 -17.35 1.43
N SER A 28 -2.55 -17.18 1.62
CA SER A 28 -1.86 -17.59 2.86
C SER A 28 -2.35 -16.79 4.08
N SER A 29 -2.62 -15.49 3.92
CA SER A 29 -3.19 -14.65 5.00
C SER A 29 -4.72 -14.73 5.07
N PHE A 30 -5.37 -14.87 3.92
CA PHE A 30 -6.83 -14.84 3.78
C PHE A 30 -7.33 -16.02 2.95
N PRO A 31 -7.35 -17.26 3.50
CA PRO A 31 -7.76 -18.46 2.76
C PRO A 31 -9.20 -18.42 2.23
N TRP A 32 -10.03 -17.56 2.83
CA TRP A 32 -11.43 -17.33 2.49
C TRP A 32 -11.60 -16.32 1.34
N ALA A 33 -10.57 -15.55 1.00
CA ALA A 33 -10.67 -14.47 0.02
C ALA A 33 -10.72 -15.02 -1.40
N ARG A 34 -11.75 -14.63 -2.15
CA ARG A 34 -11.93 -15.03 -3.57
C ARG A 34 -11.60 -13.90 -4.55
N ARG A 35 -11.54 -12.66 -4.06
CA ARG A 35 -11.37 -11.44 -4.85
C ARG A 35 -10.48 -10.48 -4.06
N LEU A 36 -9.65 -9.74 -4.79
CA LEU A 36 -8.90 -8.60 -4.27
C LEU A 36 -9.42 -7.35 -4.98
N VAL A 37 -9.94 -6.40 -4.21
CA VAL A 37 -10.32 -5.08 -4.71
C VAL A 37 -9.18 -4.13 -4.38
N VAL A 38 -8.70 -3.40 -5.39
CA VAL A 38 -7.60 -2.45 -5.21
C VAL A 38 -8.12 -1.05 -5.51
N ALA A 39 -7.88 -0.12 -4.60
CA ALA A 39 -8.18 1.29 -4.76
C ALA A 39 -6.89 2.11 -4.64
N ALA A 40 -6.87 3.28 -5.29
CA ALA A 40 -5.81 4.26 -5.14
C ALA A 40 -6.44 5.63 -4.91
N SER A 41 -5.75 6.45 -4.11
CA SER A 41 -6.05 7.86 -3.90
C SER A 41 -4.80 8.68 -4.13
N THR A 42 -4.95 9.88 -4.71
CA THR A 42 -3.82 10.78 -4.96
C THR A 42 -3.64 11.75 -3.81
N TYR A 43 -2.41 11.88 -3.32
CA TYR A 43 -2.01 12.93 -2.38
C TYR A 43 -1.49 14.19 -3.10
N ALA A 44 -1.28 14.14 -4.42
CA ALA A 44 -0.55 15.17 -5.14
C ALA A 44 -1.17 16.57 -5.04
N PRO A 45 -2.51 16.76 -5.11
CA PRO A 45 -3.12 18.07 -4.91
C PRO A 45 -2.90 18.62 -3.51
N ALA A 46 -3.04 17.79 -2.47
CA ALA A 46 -2.87 18.19 -1.07
C ALA A 46 -1.41 18.52 -0.74
N ALA A 47 -0.47 17.74 -1.24
CA ALA A 47 0.97 17.95 -0.99
C ALA A 47 1.55 19.17 -1.71
N GLY A 48 0.90 19.66 -2.77
CA GLY A 48 1.33 20.83 -3.53
C GLY A 48 2.72 20.70 -4.16
N SER A 49 3.31 21.86 -4.47
CA SER A 49 4.68 21.98 -4.98
C SER A 49 5.58 22.66 -3.95
N PRO A 50 6.85 22.23 -3.80
CA PRO A 50 7.77 22.91 -2.90
C PRO A 50 8.00 24.35 -3.38
N GLY A 51 7.93 25.29 -2.46
CA GLY A 51 8.34 26.67 -2.72
C GLY A 51 9.86 26.81 -2.95
N PRO A 52 10.34 28.04 -3.18
CA PRO A 52 11.77 28.35 -3.27
C PRO A 52 12.51 27.89 -2.00
N ALA A 53 13.76 27.46 -2.16
CA ALA A 53 14.59 27.12 -1.01
C ALA A 53 14.86 28.38 -0.17
N GLN A 54 14.69 28.27 1.15
CA GLN A 54 14.98 29.34 2.10
C GLN A 54 16.05 28.91 3.11
N PRO A 55 16.92 29.82 3.57
CA PRO A 55 17.89 29.50 4.63
C PRO A 55 17.21 28.90 5.86
N GLY A 56 17.77 27.82 6.40
CA GLY A 56 17.22 27.12 7.56
C GLY A 56 16.04 26.19 7.29
N THR A 57 15.66 25.96 6.02
CA THR A 57 14.58 25.04 5.65
C THR A 57 15.10 23.76 4.97
N GLY A 58 14.35 22.67 5.14
CA GLY A 58 14.59 21.39 4.46
C GLY A 58 13.40 21.01 3.58
N ARG A 59 13.57 19.96 2.76
CA ARG A 59 12.49 19.38 1.97
C ARG A 59 12.15 18.00 2.51
N ILE A 60 10.85 17.70 2.52
CA ILE A 60 10.32 16.37 2.80
C ILE A 60 9.66 15.80 1.54
N ALA A 61 9.49 14.48 1.50
CA ALA A 61 8.77 13.84 0.41
C ALA A 61 7.30 14.28 0.43
N ARG A 62 6.68 14.41 -0.75
CA ARG A 62 5.28 14.83 -0.89
C ARG A 62 4.30 13.91 -0.13
N PHE A 63 4.59 12.61 -0.08
CA PHE A 63 3.77 11.65 0.67
C PHE A 63 3.89 11.79 2.20
N ALA A 64 4.86 12.57 2.70
CA ALA A 64 5.14 12.72 4.11
C ALA A 64 4.67 14.07 4.68
N THR A 65 4.00 14.90 3.88
CA THR A 65 3.52 16.22 4.33
C THR A 65 2.35 16.11 5.31
N GLU A 66 1.54 15.06 5.20
CA GLU A 66 0.37 14.78 6.03
C GLU A 66 0.15 13.27 6.12
N ASN A 67 -0.81 12.84 6.95
CA ASN A 67 -1.26 11.45 6.96
C ASN A 67 -2.23 11.18 5.81
N HIS A 68 -1.68 11.03 4.60
CA HIS A 68 -2.47 10.79 3.37
C HIS A 68 -3.20 9.44 3.34
N TYR A 69 -2.91 8.53 4.27
CA TYR A 69 -3.61 7.26 4.38
C TYR A 69 -5.05 7.40 4.89
N LEU A 70 -5.39 8.50 5.57
CA LEU A 70 -6.73 8.68 6.16
C LEU A 70 -7.84 8.65 5.11
N ALA A 71 -7.66 9.34 3.99
CA ALA A 71 -8.64 9.38 2.91
C ALA A 71 -8.80 8.02 2.22
N LEU A 72 -7.68 7.32 1.98
CA LEU A 72 -7.70 5.98 1.40
C LEU A 72 -8.39 4.97 2.34
N ARG A 73 -8.06 5.05 3.63
CA ARG A 73 -8.66 4.21 4.68
C ARG A 73 -10.16 4.39 4.76
N ALA A 74 -10.63 5.62 4.86
CA ALA A 74 -12.07 5.91 4.93
C ALA A 74 -12.83 5.35 3.71
N GLY A 75 -12.27 5.47 2.51
CA GLY A 75 -12.87 4.90 1.29
C GLY A 75 -12.91 3.37 1.30
N LEU A 76 -11.84 2.72 1.74
CA LEU A 76 -11.78 1.26 1.83
C LEU A 76 -12.69 0.69 2.93
N GLU A 77 -12.78 1.37 4.07
CA GLU A 77 -13.68 1.01 5.17
C GLU A 77 -15.15 1.15 4.74
N ALA A 78 -15.51 2.23 4.04
CA ALA A 78 -16.86 2.36 3.48
C ALA A 78 -17.22 1.25 2.47
N LEU A 79 -16.27 0.85 1.61
CA LEU A 79 -16.47 -0.30 0.71
C LEU A 79 -16.58 -1.61 1.48
N SER A 80 -15.77 -1.80 2.51
CA SER A 80 -15.82 -2.96 3.38
C SER A 80 -17.18 -3.09 4.06
N ASP A 81 -17.70 -2.00 4.63
CA ASP A 81 -19.00 -1.97 5.30
C ASP A 81 -20.14 -2.36 4.36
N LEU A 82 -20.13 -1.85 3.12
CA LEU A 82 -21.11 -2.22 2.09
C LEU A 82 -21.07 -3.72 1.75
N LEU A 83 -19.88 -4.28 1.63
CA LEU A 83 -19.70 -5.71 1.32
C LEU A 83 -20.12 -6.60 2.49
N VAL A 84 -19.81 -6.19 3.73
CA VAL A 84 -20.23 -6.88 4.96
C VAL A 84 -21.75 -6.82 5.11
N ALA A 85 -22.36 -5.66 4.89
CA ALA A 85 -23.82 -5.51 4.92
C ALA A 85 -24.53 -6.39 3.87
N ALA A 86 -23.87 -6.69 2.74
CA ALA A 86 -24.34 -7.63 1.74
C ALA A 86 -24.08 -9.11 2.08
N GLY A 87 -23.60 -9.43 3.30
CA GLY A 87 -23.30 -10.79 3.75
C GLY A 87 -21.90 -11.29 3.37
N GLY A 88 -21.02 -10.40 2.89
CA GLY A 88 -19.64 -10.70 2.57
C GLY A 88 -18.72 -10.74 3.79
N ARG A 89 -17.49 -11.21 3.58
CA ARG A 89 -16.36 -11.08 4.50
C ARG A 89 -15.28 -10.26 3.82
N THR A 90 -14.69 -9.32 4.54
CA THR A 90 -13.68 -8.40 4.04
C THR A 90 -12.54 -8.22 5.05
N GLU A 91 -11.40 -7.76 4.55
CA GLU A 91 -10.26 -7.26 5.32
C GLU A 91 -9.67 -6.08 4.54
N VAL A 92 -9.36 -4.98 5.22
CA VAL A 92 -8.72 -3.79 4.62
C VAL A 92 -7.20 -3.86 4.85
N LEU A 93 -6.42 -3.77 3.76
CA LEU A 93 -4.96 -3.72 3.79
C LEU A 93 -4.47 -2.39 3.23
N ILE A 94 -3.57 -1.71 3.95
CA ILE A 94 -2.94 -0.46 3.56
C ILE A 94 -1.52 -0.46 4.11
N ASP A 95 -0.50 -0.47 3.25
CA ASP A 95 0.89 -0.56 3.69
C ASP A 95 1.08 -1.72 4.70
N ASP A 96 0.51 -2.88 4.36
CA ASP A 96 0.48 -4.06 5.21
C ASP A 96 1.52 -5.07 4.74
N ASN A 97 2.29 -5.64 5.67
CA ASN A 97 3.34 -6.62 5.34
C ASN A 97 2.81 -7.89 4.65
N ARG A 98 1.50 -8.17 4.75
CA ARG A 98 0.84 -9.34 4.16
C ARG A 98 0.55 -9.20 2.66
N LEU A 99 0.81 -8.04 2.05
CA LEU A 99 0.59 -7.83 0.63
C LEU A 99 1.66 -6.92 0.01
N VAL A 100 2.14 -7.27 -1.18
CA VAL A 100 2.88 -6.33 -2.03
C VAL A 100 1.87 -5.43 -2.77
N ASP A 101 1.49 -4.29 -2.16
CA ASP A 101 0.48 -3.37 -2.70
C ASP A 101 0.71 -2.99 -4.16
N ARG A 102 1.97 -2.69 -4.52
CA ARG A 102 2.34 -2.33 -5.90
C ARG A 102 2.06 -3.46 -6.90
N ALA A 103 2.31 -4.71 -6.51
CA ALA A 103 2.02 -5.86 -7.36
C ALA A 103 0.50 -6.08 -7.50
N GLY A 104 -0.26 -5.88 -6.41
CA GLY A 104 -1.72 -5.86 -6.43
C GLY A 104 -2.27 -4.81 -7.39
N ALA A 105 -1.77 -3.57 -7.32
CA ALA A 105 -2.18 -2.46 -8.17
C ALA A 105 -1.94 -2.72 -9.65
N VAL A 106 -0.79 -3.29 -10.03
CA VAL A 106 -0.51 -3.65 -11.43
C VAL A 106 -1.46 -4.75 -11.91
N ARG A 107 -1.66 -5.81 -11.12
CA ARG A 107 -2.56 -6.91 -11.51
C ARG A 107 -4.02 -6.48 -11.63
N ALA A 108 -4.45 -5.50 -10.84
CA ALA A 108 -5.80 -4.95 -10.88
C ALA A 108 -5.99 -3.88 -11.98
N GLY A 109 -4.93 -3.50 -12.71
CA GLY A 109 -4.99 -2.48 -13.76
C GLY A 109 -5.05 -1.04 -13.23
N VAL A 110 -4.73 -0.81 -11.95
CA VAL A 110 -4.70 0.52 -11.32
C VAL A 110 -3.41 1.29 -11.69
N GLY A 111 -2.36 0.58 -12.09
CA GLY A 111 -1.10 1.18 -12.51
C GLY A 111 -0.18 0.21 -13.25
N TRP A 112 1.07 0.62 -13.48
CA TRP A 112 2.09 -0.17 -14.14
C TRP A 112 3.43 -0.11 -13.39
N TRP A 113 4.37 -0.98 -13.77
CA TRP A 113 5.76 -0.90 -13.32
C TRP A 113 6.48 0.21 -14.07
N GLY A 114 6.66 1.35 -13.41
CA GLY A 114 7.52 2.48 -13.84
C GLY A 114 8.73 2.68 -12.95
#